data_AF-A0AAJ2YFM4-F1
#
_entry.id   AF-A0AAJ2YFM4-F1
#
_cell.length_a   1.000
_cell.length_b   1.000
_cell.length_c   1.000
_cell.angle_alpha   90.00
_cell.angle_beta   90.00
_cell.angle_gamma   90.00
#
_symmetry.space_group_name_H-M   'P 1'
#
loop_
_entity.id
_entity.type
_entity.pdbx_description
1 polymer ?
#
loop_
_entity_poly.entity_id
_entity_poly.type
_entity_poly.pdbx_seq_one_letter_code
_entity_poly.pdbx_strand_id
1 'polypeptide(L)'
;MLLSGTPAMADNVIGGGSQNPPPKVSGDAGPDGTLSAGVVVFDRSKNGSGPKAGPVTSATTWTPPACYYAPKYTPEQLQKYLEPIWEAGSTGHEWDLSQRKRYVEGEPYKDFNKEKAGEGYWWDSYVTPGRIGDPGALDCDDPIFWVDNNDDPPADIQQAITPEMLAQLAYAEIRVPTTEVDLAPDGETKVNLPTWMWLDGVDFKPVSVTASVPLLGIQATTTAVPVSVRIEPGTSDAETYPPSGVCEINNGRIGEPYAEGKANRTPPCGVKYLRSSGDDAYKLQATVTWKIHWTGTGVAGQRPLPDGTFGGEQDVTVQEIQAVNR
;
A
#
# COMPACT_ATOMS: atom_id res chain seq x y z
N MET A 1 -1.32 -46.90 35.87
CA MET A 1 -1.19 -45.51 36.39
C MET A 1 -0.52 -44.68 35.31
N LEU A 2 -1.34 -44.00 34.51
CA LEU A 2 -0.91 -43.11 33.43
C LEU A 2 -0.84 -41.69 34.02
N LEU A 3 0.35 -41.10 34.04
CA LEU A 3 0.57 -39.70 34.40
C LEU A 3 0.36 -38.86 33.14
N SER A 4 -0.78 -38.18 33.10
CA SER A 4 -1.14 -37.16 32.13
C SER A 4 -0.33 -35.87 32.39
N GLY A 5 0.50 -35.47 31.44
CA GLY A 5 1.19 -34.18 31.45
C GLY A 5 0.24 -33.04 31.06
N THR A 6 0.12 -32.04 31.93
CA THR A 6 -0.57 -30.77 31.66
C THR A 6 0.30 -29.87 30.78
N PRO A 7 -0.29 -29.06 29.88
CA PRO A 7 0.45 -28.03 29.15
C PRO A 7 0.93 -26.95 30.12
N ALA A 8 2.16 -26.47 29.93
CA ALA A 8 2.71 -25.36 30.68
C ALA A 8 1.95 -24.07 30.34
N MET A 9 1.32 -23.47 31.35
CA MET A 9 0.88 -22.07 31.31
C MET A 9 2.10 -21.21 31.66
N ALA A 10 2.53 -20.34 30.76
CA ALA A 10 3.55 -19.35 31.07
C ALA A 10 2.92 -18.26 31.95
N ASP A 11 3.41 -18.19 33.20
CA ASP A 11 3.08 -17.18 34.19
C ASP A 11 3.70 -15.83 33.78
N ASN A 12 2.92 -14.77 33.83
CA ASN A 12 3.24 -13.48 33.20
C ASN A 12 3.70 -12.43 34.21
N VAL A 13 4.46 -12.80 35.26
CA VAL A 13 5.22 -11.83 36.06
C VAL A 13 6.46 -12.46 36.67
N ILE A 14 7.67 -12.12 36.19
CA ILE A 14 8.87 -11.73 37.00
C ILE A 14 9.82 -10.91 36.11
N GLY A 15 10.21 -9.70 36.55
CA GLY A 15 11.44 -9.02 36.12
C GLY A 15 11.22 -7.68 35.42
N GLY A 16 11.63 -6.59 36.06
CA GLY A 16 11.38 -5.21 35.64
C GLY A 16 12.02 -4.84 34.29
N GLY A 17 11.21 -4.20 33.45
CA GLY A 17 11.58 -3.74 32.12
C GLY A 17 10.35 -3.48 31.25
N SER A 18 9.33 -2.84 31.81
CA SER A 18 8.11 -2.50 31.08
C SER A 18 8.39 -1.27 30.21
N GLN A 19 8.74 -1.50 28.94
CA GLN A 19 8.42 -0.52 27.90
C GLN A 19 6.90 -0.30 27.96
N ASN A 20 6.46 0.91 28.30
CA ASN A 20 5.07 1.26 28.15
C ASN A 20 4.66 0.95 26.71
N PRO A 21 3.57 0.21 26.46
CA PRO A 21 3.07 0.07 25.11
C PRO A 21 2.84 1.49 24.56
N PRO A 22 3.20 1.76 23.29
CA PRO A 22 2.87 3.04 22.66
C PRO A 22 1.37 3.31 22.86
N PRO A 23 0.98 4.59 23.06
CA PRO A 23 -0.43 4.92 23.25
C PRO A 23 -1.26 4.28 22.15
N LYS A 24 -2.30 3.54 22.54
CA LYS A 24 -3.25 2.89 21.62
C LYS A 24 -3.72 3.93 20.62
N VAL A 25 -3.31 3.76 19.36
CA VAL A 25 -3.91 4.47 18.24
C VAL A 25 -5.28 3.83 18.04
N SER A 26 -6.31 4.50 18.55
CA SER A 26 -7.70 4.17 18.21
C SER A 26 -7.95 4.69 16.80
N GLY A 27 -8.15 3.77 15.85
CA GLY A 27 -8.75 4.13 14.57
C GLY A 27 -10.26 4.25 14.78
N ASP A 28 -10.78 5.46 14.89
CA ASP A 28 -12.22 5.69 14.81
C ASP A 28 -12.64 5.69 13.34
N ALA A 29 -13.60 4.83 13.00
CA ALA A 29 -14.22 4.80 11.70
C ALA A 29 -15.38 5.79 11.65
N GLY A 30 -15.28 6.79 10.76
CA GLY A 30 -16.41 7.64 10.41
C GLY A 30 -17.46 6.84 9.62
N PRO A 31 -18.77 7.17 9.75
CA PRO A 31 -19.85 6.50 9.01
C PRO A 31 -19.80 6.71 7.49
N ASP A 32 -18.88 7.53 6.99
CA ASP A 32 -18.61 7.88 5.59
C ASP A 32 -17.38 7.18 4.98
N GLY A 33 -16.76 6.24 5.71
CA GLY A 33 -15.58 5.50 5.23
C GLY A 33 -14.25 6.24 5.45
N THR A 34 -14.25 7.33 6.23
CA THR A 34 -13.04 8.00 6.69
C THR A 34 -12.41 7.22 7.85
N LEU A 35 -11.10 7.00 7.77
CA LEU A 35 -10.29 6.40 8.84
C LEU A 35 -9.10 7.31 9.11
N SER A 36 -8.90 7.67 10.38
CA SER A 36 -7.73 8.41 10.84
C SER A 36 -6.60 7.47 11.24
N ALA A 37 -5.41 7.75 10.71
CA ALA A 37 -4.18 6.99 10.90
C ALA A 37 -3.10 7.95 11.40
N GLY A 38 -3.13 8.26 12.70
CA GLY A 38 -2.45 9.45 13.22
C GLY A 38 -3.16 10.72 12.76
N VAL A 39 -2.42 11.71 12.27
CA VAL A 39 -2.98 12.99 11.78
C VAL A 39 -3.47 12.94 10.32
N VAL A 40 -3.12 11.87 9.59
CA VAL A 40 -3.55 11.67 8.20
C VAL A 40 -4.93 11.02 8.16
N VAL A 41 -5.82 11.61 7.36
CA VAL A 41 -7.16 11.09 7.07
C VAL A 41 -7.21 10.60 5.63
N PHE A 42 -7.72 9.39 5.44
CA PHE A 42 -7.86 8.77 4.13
C PHE A 42 -9.33 8.67 3.71
N ASP A 43 -9.65 9.20 2.54
CA ASP A 43 -10.89 8.93 1.82
C ASP A 43 -10.65 7.81 0.79
N ARG A 44 -11.32 6.67 1.03
CA ARG A 44 -11.25 5.46 0.20
C ARG A 44 -12.55 5.19 -0.57
N SER A 45 -13.46 6.16 -0.65
CA SER A 45 -14.77 6.00 -1.30
C SER A 45 -14.70 5.62 -2.78
N LYS A 46 -13.60 5.97 -3.45
CA LYS A 46 -13.29 5.63 -4.85
C LYS A 46 -12.23 4.55 -5.00
N ASN A 47 -11.92 3.83 -3.93
CA ASN A 47 -10.95 2.74 -3.94
C ASN A 47 -11.62 1.42 -4.37
N GLY A 48 -10.82 0.42 -4.73
CA GLY A 48 -11.32 -0.95 -4.91
C GLY A 48 -11.87 -1.49 -3.59
N SER A 49 -12.97 -2.24 -3.65
CA SER A 49 -13.64 -2.81 -2.47
C SER A 49 -14.06 -4.26 -2.72
N GLY A 50 -14.41 -4.97 -1.64
CA GLY A 50 -14.82 -6.36 -1.67
C GLY A 50 -13.68 -7.36 -1.40
N PRO A 51 -14.02 -8.65 -1.20
CA PRO A 51 -13.07 -9.69 -0.77
C PRO A 51 -11.99 -10.01 -1.80
N LYS A 52 -12.21 -9.63 -3.06
CA LYS A 52 -11.29 -9.83 -4.18
C LYS A 52 -10.40 -8.59 -4.44
N ALA A 53 -10.57 -7.48 -3.72
CA ALA A 53 -9.71 -6.31 -3.91
C ALA A 53 -8.41 -6.47 -3.13
N GLY A 54 -7.26 -6.21 -3.76
CA GLY A 54 -5.94 -6.35 -3.14
C GLY A 54 -5.01 -5.18 -3.40
N PRO A 55 -3.89 -5.09 -2.66
CA PRO A 55 -2.94 -3.99 -2.76
C PRO A 55 -2.17 -4.02 -4.07
N VAL A 56 -1.82 -2.85 -4.60
CA VAL A 56 -0.85 -2.75 -5.70
C VAL A 56 0.57 -2.89 -5.17
N THR A 57 1.39 -3.68 -5.85
CA THR A 57 2.84 -3.78 -5.61
C THR A 57 3.59 -2.83 -6.53
N SER A 58 4.53 -2.04 -6.02
CA SER A 58 5.38 -1.16 -6.87
C SER A 58 6.14 -1.98 -7.91
N ALA A 59 6.14 -1.52 -9.16
CA ALA A 59 6.93 -2.11 -10.24
C ALA A 59 8.43 -1.76 -10.15
N THR A 60 8.81 -1.01 -9.12
CA THR A 60 10.20 -0.62 -8.81
C THR A 60 10.57 -1.04 -7.39
N THR A 61 11.82 -0.82 -6.98
CA THR A 61 12.25 -1.05 -5.59
C THR A 61 11.76 0.01 -4.61
N TRP A 62 11.05 1.04 -5.09
CA TRP A 62 10.48 2.08 -4.23
C TRP A 62 9.34 1.52 -3.39
N THR A 63 9.35 1.87 -2.10
CA THR A 63 8.28 1.59 -1.15
C THR A 63 7.72 2.91 -0.58
N PRO A 64 6.41 2.97 -0.32
CA PRO A 64 5.84 4.09 0.44
C PRO A 64 6.52 4.24 1.82
N PRO A 65 6.74 5.48 2.28
CA PRO A 65 7.43 5.75 3.54
C PRO A 65 6.80 5.04 4.74
N ALA A 66 7.64 4.40 5.54
CA ALA A 66 7.23 3.65 6.73
C ALA A 66 6.99 4.55 7.95
N CYS A 67 7.51 5.78 7.92
CA CYS A 67 7.26 6.81 8.92
C CYS A 67 7.23 8.19 8.26
N TYR A 68 6.72 9.19 8.99
CA TYR A 68 6.70 10.59 8.56
C TYR A 68 6.64 11.53 9.77
N TYR A 69 7.03 12.80 9.58
CA TYR A 69 6.84 13.87 10.57
C TYR A 69 5.61 14.70 10.25
N ALA A 70 4.81 14.99 11.26
CA ALA A 70 3.63 15.84 11.13
C ALA A 70 3.33 16.56 12.46
N PRO A 71 2.45 17.57 12.47
CA PRO A 71 2.03 18.24 13.70
C PRO A 71 1.48 17.25 14.72
N LYS A 72 1.99 17.30 15.96
CA LYS A 72 1.59 16.37 17.04
C LYS A 72 1.22 17.05 18.35
N TYR A 73 1.92 18.13 18.72
CA TYR A 73 1.69 18.80 20.00
C TYR A 73 1.56 20.33 19.86
N THR A 74 0.68 20.90 20.67
CA THR A 74 0.76 22.30 21.11
C THR A 74 1.90 22.47 22.13
N PRO A 75 2.38 23.71 22.41
CA PRO A 75 3.35 23.96 23.49
C PRO A 75 3.01 23.30 24.82
N GLU A 76 1.76 23.43 25.28
CA GLU A 76 1.30 22.85 26.54
C GLU A 76 1.26 21.32 26.52
N GLN A 77 0.91 20.74 25.37
CA GLN A 77 0.90 19.28 25.21
C GLN A 77 2.32 18.71 25.20
N LEU A 78 3.27 19.39 24.54
CA LEU A 78 4.66 18.94 24.52
C LEU A 78 5.26 18.97 25.92
N GLN A 79 5.03 20.06 26.68
CA GLN A 79 5.46 20.14 28.07
C GLN A 79 4.93 18.96 28.90
N LYS A 80 3.61 18.71 28.83
CA LYS A 80 2.98 17.58 29.55
C LYS A 80 3.48 16.21 29.12
N TYR A 81 3.98 16.09 27.89
CA TYR A 81 4.55 14.86 27.37
C TYR A 81 5.98 14.63 27.89
N LEU A 82 6.83 15.67 27.82
CA LEU A 82 8.26 15.52 28.11
C LEU A 82 8.61 15.62 29.59
N GLU A 83 7.97 16.50 30.37
CA GLU A 83 8.31 16.68 31.79
C GLU A 83 8.21 15.39 32.61
N PRO A 84 7.14 14.57 32.50
CA PRO A 84 7.06 13.31 33.24
C PRO A 84 8.15 12.31 32.87
N ILE A 85 8.64 12.35 31.63
CA ILE A 85 9.73 11.48 31.15
C ILE A 85 11.03 11.87 31.85
N TRP A 86 11.34 13.16 31.91
CA TRP A 86 12.54 13.65 32.58
C TRP A 86 12.51 13.41 34.09
N GLU A 87 11.34 13.60 34.73
CA GLU A 87 11.20 13.38 36.18
C GLU A 87 11.20 11.90 36.58
N ALA A 88 10.94 10.98 35.64
CA ALA A 88 11.00 9.55 35.91
C ALA A 88 12.43 9.04 36.16
N GLY A 89 13.45 9.79 35.73
CA GLY A 89 14.87 9.46 35.93
C GLY A 89 15.34 8.18 35.23
N SER A 90 14.54 7.60 34.33
CA SER A 90 14.84 6.36 33.60
C SER A 90 15.62 6.57 32.29
N THR A 91 15.74 7.81 31.84
CA THR A 91 16.36 8.26 30.59
C THR A 91 17.82 8.70 30.73
N GLY A 92 18.28 8.94 31.97
CA GLY A 92 19.65 9.34 32.30
C GLY A 92 19.85 10.85 32.34
N HIS A 93 20.60 11.32 33.35
CA HIS A 93 20.75 12.75 33.66
C HIS A 93 21.25 13.61 32.49
N GLU A 94 22.24 13.13 31.74
CA GLU A 94 22.79 13.87 30.59
C GLU A 94 21.76 14.07 29.48
N TRP A 95 20.92 13.04 29.23
CA TRP A 95 19.86 13.14 28.25
C TRP A 95 18.79 14.14 28.70
N ASP A 96 18.34 14.06 29.95
CA ASP A 96 17.33 14.99 30.50
C ASP A 96 17.81 16.46 30.42
N LEU A 97 19.08 16.71 30.75
CA LEU A 97 19.69 18.04 30.60
C LEU A 97 19.68 18.49 29.13
N SER A 98 20.04 17.61 28.20
CA SER A 98 20.03 17.95 26.76
C SER A 98 18.62 18.32 26.26
N GLN A 99 17.59 17.63 26.75
CA GLN A 99 16.20 17.93 26.37
C GLN A 99 15.73 19.26 26.97
N ARG A 100 16.04 19.52 28.24
CA ARG A 100 15.72 20.81 28.88
C ARG A 100 16.44 21.96 28.19
N LYS A 101 17.70 21.77 27.83
CA LYS A 101 18.47 22.75 27.04
C LYS A 101 17.75 23.10 25.73
N ARG A 102 17.26 22.06 25.04
CA ARG A 102 16.59 22.19 23.74
C ARG A 102 15.23 22.87 23.81
N TYR A 103 14.38 22.44 24.74
CA TYR A 103 12.96 22.82 24.76
C TYR A 103 12.63 23.92 25.78
N VAL A 104 13.50 24.18 26.77
CA VAL A 104 13.22 25.11 27.87
C VAL A 104 14.20 26.28 27.90
N GLU A 105 15.50 26.01 27.77
CA GLU A 105 16.55 26.99 28.09
C GLU A 105 16.91 27.94 26.92
N GLY A 106 16.34 27.75 25.73
CA GLY A 106 16.52 28.63 24.58
C GLY A 106 17.51 28.14 23.52
N GLU A 107 17.85 26.84 23.49
CA GLU A 107 18.82 26.28 22.52
C GLU A 107 18.25 25.13 21.66
N PRO A 108 17.40 25.40 20.64
CA PRO A 108 17.01 26.71 20.14
C PRO A 108 15.68 27.22 20.69
N TYR A 109 14.96 26.42 21.49
CA TYR A 109 13.61 26.74 21.91
C TYR A 109 13.54 27.09 23.38
N LYS A 110 12.68 28.06 23.69
CA LYS A 110 12.49 28.58 25.05
C LYS A 110 11.08 28.26 25.52
N ASP A 111 10.97 27.73 26.73
CA ASP A 111 9.70 27.41 27.40
C ASP A 111 8.65 26.76 26.47
N PHE A 112 9.07 25.72 25.74
CA PHE A 112 8.27 24.96 24.78
C PHE A 112 7.57 25.81 23.70
N ASN A 113 8.11 27.00 23.38
CA ASN A 113 7.48 27.99 22.50
C ASN A 113 6.06 28.40 22.95
N LYS A 114 5.78 28.44 24.25
CA LYS A 114 4.47 28.89 24.79
C LYS A 114 4.08 30.30 24.35
N GLU A 115 5.04 31.20 24.18
CA GLU A 115 4.76 32.54 23.66
C GLU A 115 4.22 32.51 22.20
N LYS A 116 4.48 31.43 21.47
CA LYS A 116 3.96 31.15 20.11
C LYS A 116 2.75 30.22 20.10
N ALA A 117 2.06 30.03 21.23
CA ALA A 117 0.90 29.16 21.28
C ALA A 117 -0.20 29.62 20.30
N GLY A 118 -0.63 28.71 19.42
CA GLY A 118 -1.59 29.02 18.35
C GLY A 118 -0.96 29.58 17.07
N GLU A 119 0.35 29.87 17.07
CA GLU A 119 1.08 30.32 15.88
C GLU A 119 1.77 29.17 15.15
N GLY A 120 1.74 27.95 15.68
CA GLY A 120 2.38 26.78 15.09
C GLY A 120 2.17 25.52 15.92
N TYR A 121 2.90 24.47 15.55
CA TYR A 121 2.86 23.17 16.22
C TYR A 121 4.24 22.57 16.38
N TRP A 122 4.39 21.73 17.39
CA TRP A 122 5.50 20.80 17.51
C TRP A 122 5.23 19.57 16.65
N TRP A 123 6.16 19.29 15.75
CA TRP A 123 6.16 18.15 14.85
C TRP A 123 7.02 17.04 15.42
N ASP A 124 6.54 15.81 15.25
CA ASP A 124 7.17 14.60 15.75
C ASP A 124 6.80 13.45 14.82
N SER A 125 7.48 12.32 14.97
CA SER A 125 7.33 11.18 14.09
C SER A 125 6.04 10.40 14.35
N TYR A 126 5.53 9.84 13.25
CA TYR A 126 4.48 8.86 13.17
C TYR A 126 4.99 7.65 12.40
N VAL A 127 4.66 6.46 12.88
CA VAL A 127 4.83 5.24 12.09
C VAL A 127 3.59 5.06 11.22
N THR A 128 3.77 4.88 9.92
CA THR A 128 2.68 4.62 8.98
C THR A 128 1.93 3.36 9.39
N PRO A 129 0.60 3.39 9.58
CA PRO A 129 -0.14 2.21 10.02
C PRO A 129 0.04 1.01 9.09
N GLY A 130 0.14 -0.18 9.69
CA GLY A 130 0.43 -1.42 8.97
C GLY A 130 1.91 -1.60 8.61
N ARG A 131 2.78 -0.61 8.86
CA ARG A 131 4.22 -0.64 8.51
C ARG A 131 5.16 -0.70 9.70
N ILE A 132 4.67 -1.01 10.91
CA ILE A 132 5.49 -1.05 12.14
C ILE A 132 6.64 -2.06 12.03
N GLY A 133 6.49 -3.12 11.24
CA GLY A 133 7.53 -4.12 10.98
C GLY A 133 8.35 -3.87 9.72
N ASP A 134 8.07 -2.81 8.95
CA ASP A 134 8.78 -2.52 7.71
C ASP A 134 10.18 -1.99 8.03
N PRO A 135 11.20 -2.32 7.22
CA PRO A 135 12.45 -1.57 7.21
C PRO A 135 12.17 -0.07 7.06
N GLY A 136 12.76 0.73 7.95
CA GLY A 136 12.62 2.17 7.96
C GLY A 136 11.46 2.73 8.79
N ALA A 137 10.68 1.89 9.48
CA ALA A 137 9.63 2.35 10.39
C ALA A 137 10.14 3.23 11.55
N LEU A 138 11.44 3.14 11.85
CA LEU A 138 12.12 3.87 12.92
C LEU A 138 13.14 4.89 12.38
N ASP A 139 13.18 5.13 11.06
CA ASP A 139 14.15 6.07 10.46
C ASP A 139 13.78 7.54 10.75
N CYS A 140 12.54 7.81 11.17
CA CYS A 140 12.12 9.11 11.66
C CYS A 140 12.56 9.30 13.12
N ASP A 141 13.85 9.56 13.32
CA ASP A 141 14.50 9.71 14.63
C ASP A 141 14.93 11.15 15.00
N ASP A 142 14.76 12.13 14.10
CA ASP A 142 14.97 13.55 14.39
C ASP A 142 14.20 14.00 15.66
N PRO A 143 14.82 14.83 16.51
CA PRO A 143 14.16 15.38 17.69
C PRO A 143 12.96 16.25 17.31
N ILE A 144 11.94 16.26 18.17
CA ILE A 144 10.76 17.12 18.06
C ILE A 144 11.19 18.56 17.71
N PHE A 145 10.51 19.15 16.72
CA PHE A 145 10.86 20.47 16.17
C PHE A 145 9.60 21.31 15.95
N TRP A 146 9.78 22.64 15.93
CA TRP A 146 8.68 23.57 15.79
C TRP A 146 8.50 24.02 14.33
N VAL A 147 7.25 24.15 13.89
CA VAL A 147 6.89 24.74 12.60
C VAL A 147 5.78 25.76 12.83
N ASP A 148 5.98 26.99 12.37
CA ASP A 148 4.98 28.05 12.41
C ASP A 148 3.85 27.73 11.39
N ASN A 149 2.64 28.25 11.63
CA ASN A 149 1.49 28.02 10.77
C ASN A 149 1.70 28.67 9.40
N ASN A 150 1.38 27.93 8.34
CA ASN A 150 1.57 28.31 6.92
C ASN A 150 3.03 28.37 6.46
N ASP A 151 4.00 28.04 7.31
CA ASP A 151 5.38 27.82 6.87
C ASP A 151 5.55 26.39 6.36
N ASP A 152 6.47 26.23 5.40
CA ASP A 152 6.92 24.91 4.97
C ASP A 152 7.74 24.24 6.09
N PRO A 153 7.67 22.91 6.25
CA PRO A 153 8.54 22.22 7.19
C PRO A 153 10.02 22.41 6.81
N PRO A 154 10.95 22.32 7.78
CA PRO A 154 12.38 22.48 7.51
C PRO A 154 12.88 21.52 6.42
N ALA A 155 13.63 22.05 5.45
CA ALA A 155 14.03 21.31 4.25
C ALA A 155 15.00 20.14 4.51
N ASP A 156 15.66 20.14 5.66
CA ASP A 156 16.52 19.07 6.14
C ASP A 156 15.73 17.87 6.69
N ILE A 157 14.46 18.05 7.06
CA ILE A 157 13.57 16.98 7.51
C ILE A 157 12.93 16.29 6.31
N GLN A 158 13.61 15.28 5.76
CA GLN A 158 13.24 14.63 4.50
C GLN A 158 11.84 14.02 4.49
N GLN A 159 11.37 13.51 5.64
CA GLN A 159 10.07 12.83 5.76
C GLN A 159 8.99 13.70 6.39
N ALA A 160 9.12 15.02 6.34
CA ALA A 160 8.03 15.91 6.71
C ALA A 160 6.81 15.73 5.80
N ILE A 161 5.62 15.78 6.38
CA ILE A 161 4.38 15.61 5.62
C ILE A 161 4.20 16.77 4.63
N THR A 162 4.15 16.42 3.35
CA THR A 162 3.90 17.30 2.21
C THR A 162 2.78 16.70 1.34
N PRO A 163 2.20 17.43 0.37
CA PRO A 163 1.30 16.83 -0.61
C PRO A 163 1.90 15.63 -1.34
N GLU A 164 3.20 15.62 -1.63
CA GLU A 164 3.88 14.47 -2.23
C GLU A 164 3.94 13.27 -1.26
N MET A 165 4.31 13.50 0.00
CA MET A 165 4.26 12.47 1.04
C MET A 165 2.85 11.88 1.18
N LEU A 166 1.81 12.72 1.16
CA LEU A 166 0.42 12.27 1.20
C LEU A 166 0.05 11.41 -0.02
N ALA A 167 0.55 11.74 -1.21
CA ALA A 167 0.33 10.91 -2.39
C ALA A 167 0.99 9.53 -2.26
N GLN A 168 2.18 9.47 -1.68
CA GLN A 168 2.89 8.22 -1.40
C GLN A 168 2.17 7.38 -0.33
N LEU A 169 1.64 8.01 0.72
CA LEU A 169 0.81 7.32 1.72
C LEU A 169 -0.50 6.81 1.10
N ALA A 170 -1.17 7.63 0.27
CA ALA A 170 -2.36 7.22 -0.45
C ALA A 170 -2.10 6.05 -1.42
N TYR A 171 -0.91 5.97 -2.03
CA TYR A 171 -0.49 4.83 -2.84
C TYR A 171 -0.57 3.52 -2.06
N ALA A 172 -0.05 3.49 -0.81
CA ALA A 172 -0.05 2.29 0.03
C ALA A 172 -1.47 1.78 0.34
N GLU A 173 -2.45 2.68 0.31
CA GLU A 173 -3.86 2.40 0.58
C GLU A 173 -4.64 1.97 -0.67
N ILE A 174 -4.06 2.09 -1.87
CA ILE A 174 -4.74 1.67 -3.09
C ILE A 174 -5.05 0.18 -3.03
N ARG A 175 -6.31 -0.14 -3.33
CA ARG A 175 -6.80 -1.50 -3.54
C ARG A 175 -7.41 -1.55 -4.93
N VAL A 176 -7.01 -2.55 -5.70
CA VAL A 176 -7.48 -2.79 -7.06
C VAL A 176 -8.21 -4.14 -7.11
N PRO A 177 -9.21 -4.30 -7.98
CA PRO A 177 -9.91 -5.58 -8.12
C PRO A 177 -8.96 -6.70 -8.57
N THR A 178 -9.24 -7.93 -8.17
CA THR A 178 -8.50 -9.11 -8.65
C THR A 178 -8.60 -9.26 -10.16
N THR A 179 -7.63 -9.98 -10.70
CA THR A 179 -7.52 -10.29 -12.13
C THR A 179 -7.91 -11.75 -12.34
N GLU A 180 -9.20 -12.05 -12.21
CA GLU A 180 -9.73 -13.31 -12.71
C GLU A 180 -10.15 -13.05 -14.16
N VAL A 181 -9.52 -13.77 -15.09
CA VAL A 181 -9.69 -13.56 -16.52
C VAL A 181 -10.77 -14.50 -17.05
N ASP A 182 -11.56 -14.02 -17.99
CA ASP A 182 -12.46 -14.91 -18.73
C ASP A 182 -11.65 -15.69 -19.76
N LEU A 183 -11.89 -17.01 -19.83
CA LEU A 183 -11.24 -17.91 -20.77
C LEU A 183 -12.25 -18.56 -21.73
N ALA A 184 -11.83 -18.78 -22.97
CA ALA A 184 -12.54 -19.66 -23.90
C ALA A 184 -11.58 -20.64 -24.59
N PRO A 185 -11.77 -21.97 -24.44
CA PRO A 185 -12.78 -22.61 -23.60
C PRO A 185 -12.61 -22.28 -22.12
N ASP A 186 -13.74 -22.22 -21.40
CA ASP A 186 -13.73 -22.09 -19.94
C ASP A 186 -13.34 -23.45 -19.34
N GLY A 187 -12.36 -23.45 -18.43
CA GLY A 187 -11.79 -24.66 -17.85
C GLY A 187 -10.82 -25.42 -18.77
N GLU A 188 -11.25 -26.57 -19.29
CA GLU A 188 -10.36 -27.49 -20.02
C GLU A 188 -10.08 -27.01 -21.45
N THR A 189 -8.79 -26.85 -21.77
CA THR A 189 -8.31 -26.59 -23.13
C THR A 189 -7.56 -27.78 -23.69
N LYS A 190 -7.17 -27.69 -24.97
CA LYS A 190 -6.52 -28.78 -25.70
C LYS A 190 -5.14 -28.34 -26.19
N VAL A 191 -4.22 -29.29 -26.24
CA VAL A 191 -2.90 -29.08 -26.82
C VAL A 191 -3.04 -28.53 -28.25
N ASN A 192 -2.24 -27.51 -28.57
CA ASN A 192 -2.23 -26.78 -29.84
C ASN A 192 -3.52 -25.98 -30.16
N LEU A 193 -4.48 -25.87 -29.23
CA LEU A 193 -5.65 -25.01 -29.38
C LEU A 193 -5.43 -23.67 -28.66
N PRO A 194 -5.61 -22.52 -29.32
CA PRO A 194 -5.58 -21.23 -28.64
C PRO A 194 -6.74 -21.08 -27.66
N THR A 195 -6.41 -20.85 -26.39
CA THR A 195 -7.33 -20.38 -25.35
C THR A 195 -7.39 -18.85 -25.43
N TRP A 196 -8.57 -18.32 -25.71
CA TRP A 196 -8.85 -16.89 -25.72
C TRP A 196 -8.95 -16.36 -24.29
N MET A 197 -8.48 -15.14 -24.07
CA MET A 197 -8.55 -14.47 -22.77
C MET A 197 -9.06 -13.04 -22.93
N TRP A 198 -9.95 -12.61 -22.04
CA TRP A 198 -10.37 -11.21 -21.94
C TRP A 198 -10.74 -10.83 -20.50
N LEU A 199 -10.88 -9.53 -20.26
CA LEU A 199 -11.42 -9.00 -19.01
C LEU A 199 -12.57 -8.05 -19.32
N ASP A 200 -13.63 -8.11 -18.51
CA ASP A 200 -14.71 -7.14 -18.61
C ASP A 200 -14.22 -5.75 -18.16
N GLY A 201 -14.48 -4.75 -19.00
CA GLY A 201 -14.14 -3.35 -18.73
C GLY A 201 -14.98 -2.73 -17.60
N VAL A 202 -16.05 -3.39 -17.16
CA VAL A 202 -16.83 -2.93 -16.00
C VAL A 202 -16.01 -2.99 -14.72
N ASP A 203 -15.15 -4.00 -14.58
CA ASP A 203 -14.31 -4.23 -13.39
C ASP A 203 -12.98 -3.48 -13.46
N PHE A 204 -12.52 -3.14 -14.67
CA PHE A 204 -11.21 -2.53 -14.92
C PHE A 204 -11.26 -0.99 -15.05
N LYS A 205 -11.73 -0.32 -14.00
CA LYS A 205 -11.82 1.16 -13.93
C LYS A 205 -10.73 1.77 -13.04
N PRO A 206 -10.38 3.06 -13.27
CA PRO A 206 -9.49 3.77 -12.35
C PRO A 206 -10.04 3.78 -10.93
N VAL A 207 -9.15 3.56 -9.96
CA VAL A 207 -9.43 3.70 -8.53
C VAL A 207 -8.57 4.81 -7.95
N SER A 208 -9.02 5.42 -6.86
CA SER A 208 -8.26 6.49 -6.21
C SER A 208 -8.43 6.51 -4.70
N VAL A 209 -7.38 6.94 -4.01
CA VAL A 209 -7.39 7.27 -2.58
C VAL A 209 -6.95 8.71 -2.40
N THR A 210 -7.65 9.46 -1.55
CA THR A 210 -7.22 10.79 -1.12
C THR A 210 -6.69 10.73 0.30
N ALA A 211 -5.47 11.19 0.52
CA ALA A 211 -4.90 11.40 1.85
C ALA A 211 -4.86 12.90 2.15
N SER A 212 -5.16 13.27 3.39
CA SER A 212 -5.22 14.66 3.82
C SER A 212 -4.71 14.85 5.25
N VAL A 213 -4.20 16.04 5.54
CA VAL A 213 -3.98 16.52 6.90
C VAL A 213 -4.87 17.75 7.08
N PRO A 214 -6.10 17.60 7.61
CA PRO A 214 -7.06 18.69 7.73
C PRO A 214 -6.51 19.90 8.49
N LEU A 215 -5.69 19.65 9.53
CA LEU A 215 -5.05 20.70 10.33
C LEU A 215 -4.15 21.62 9.49
N LEU A 216 -3.50 21.08 8.47
CA LEU A 216 -2.60 21.81 7.58
C LEU A 216 -3.29 22.27 6.28
N GLY A 217 -4.55 21.88 6.06
CA GLY A 217 -5.27 22.19 4.82
C GLY A 217 -4.67 21.57 3.55
N ILE A 218 -3.82 20.55 3.69
CA ILE A 218 -3.18 19.87 2.56
C ILE A 218 -3.83 18.51 2.29
N GLN A 219 -3.89 18.16 1.00
CA GLN A 219 -4.35 16.86 0.52
C GLN A 219 -3.65 16.47 -0.78
N ALA A 220 -3.65 15.17 -1.05
CA ALA A 220 -3.28 14.60 -2.32
C ALA A 220 -4.16 13.39 -2.66
N THR A 221 -4.54 13.29 -3.93
CA THR A 221 -5.31 12.17 -4.48
C THR A 221 -4.42 11.36 -5.41
N THR A 222 -4.16 10.11 -5.05
CA THR A 222 -3.42 9.15 -5.87
C THR A 222 -4.42 8.26 -6.60
N THR A 223 -4.23 8.14 -7.92
CA THR A 223 -5.09 7.39 -8.83
C THR A 223 -4.30 6.29 -9.51
N ALA A 224 -4.83 5.07 -9.51
CA ALA A 224 -4.32 3.95 -10.28
C ALA A 224 -5.22 3.72 -11.50
N VAL A 225 -4.64 3.82 -12.70
CA VAL A 225 -5.31 3.60 -13.99
C VAL A 225 -4.77 2.31 -14.59
N PRO A 226 -5.60 1.32 -14.92
CA PRO A 226 -5.08 0.09 -15.49
C PRO A 226 -4.63 0.35 -16.94
N VAL A 227 -3.50 -0.24 -17.35
CA VAL A 227 -2.95 -0.04 -18.70
C VAL A 227 -2.76 -1.33 -19.50
N SER A 228 -2.38 -2.44 -18.87
CA SER A 228 -2.14 -3.70 -19.56
C SER A 228 -2.22 -4.90 -18.62
N VAL A 229 -2.34 -6.10 -19.19
CA VAL A 229 -2.23 -7.38 -18.47
C VAL A 229 -1.10 -8.22 -19.07
N ARG A 230 -0.20 -8.68 -18.22
CA ARG A 230 0.80 -9.69 -18.52
C ARG A 230 0.24 -11.08 -18.20
N ILE A 231 0.33 -11.97 -19.17
CA ILE A 231 -0.01 -13.38 -19.05
C ILE A 231 1.26 -14.19 -18.94
N GLU A 232 1.33 -15.05 -17.93
CA GLU A 232 2.38 -16.05 -17.76
C GLU A 232 1.71 -17.44 -17.74
N PRO A 233 1.93 -18.28 -18.76
CA PRO A 233 1.22 -19.56 -18.90
C PRO A 233 1.39 -20.59 -17.78
N GLY A 234 2.35 -20.39 -16.86
CA GLY A 234 2.72 -21.38 -15.85
C GLY A 234 3.61 -22.52 -16.37
N THR A 235 4.02 -22.47 -17.64
CA THR A 235 4.94 -23.43 -18.27
C THR A 235 5.71 -22.79 -19.41
N SER A 236 6.90 -23.33 -19.71
CA SER A 236 7.68 -22.96 -20.90
C SER A 236 7.13 -23.61 -22.18
N ASP A 237 6.33 -24.67 -22.07
CA ASP A 237 5.71 -25.36 -23.21
C ASP A 237 4.38 -24.67 -23.62
N ALA A 238 4.42 -23.35 -23.83
CA ALA A 238 3.27 -22.56 -24.24
C ALA A 238 3.69 -21.32 -25.07
N GLU A 239 2.80 -20.87 -25.93
CA GLU A 239 2.92 -19.62 -26.68
C GLU A 239 1.83 -18.64 -26.22
N THR A 240 2.18 -17.37 -26.05
CA THR A 240 1.22 -16.32 -25.69
C THR A 240 0.76 -15.54 -26.92
N TYR A 241 -0.43 -14.94 -26.80
CA TYR A 241 -0.97 -13.99 -27.75
C TYR A 241 -1.28 -12.69 -26.99
N PRO A 242 -0.73 -11.54 -27.42
CA PRO A 242 0.37 -11.43 -28.39
C PRO A 242 1.65 -12.16 -27.89
N PRO A 243 2.65 -12.42 -28.76
CA PRO A 243 3.87 -13.12 -28.37
C PRO A 243 4.68 -12.46 -27.24
N SER A 244 4.42 -11.17 -26.94
CA SER A 244 5.02 -10.49 -25.78
C SER A 244 4.45 -10.95 -24.44
N GLY A 245 3.31 -11.66 -24.45
CA GLY A 245 2.49 -11.97 -23.28
C GLY A 245 1.82 -10.74 -22.66
N VAL A 246 1.87 -9.57 -23.29
CA VAL A 246 1.29 -8.33 -22.76
C VAL A 246 0.10 -7.91 -23.60
N CYS A 247 -1.08 -7.95 -23.01
CA CYS A 247 -2.33 -7.50 -23.59
C CYS A 247 -2.64 -6.07 -23.14
N GLU A 248 -2.56 -5.12 -24.07
CA GLU A 248 -2.86 -3.71 -23.82
C GLU A 248 -4.36 -3.46 -23.62
N ILE A 249 -4.70 -2.51 -22.75
CA ILE A 249 -6.07 -2.02 -22.62
C ILE A 249 -6.42 -1.16 -23.82
N ASN A 250 -7.52 -1.53 -24.49
CA ASN A 250 -8.07 -0.80 -25.62
C ASN A 250 -9.53 -0.45 -25.32
N ASN A 251 -9.86 0.84 -25.30
CA ASN A 251 -11.21 1.35 -24.97
C ASN A 251 -11.76 0.77 -23.65
N GLY A 252 -10.91 0.66 -22.63
CA GLY A 252 -11.28 0.12 -21.31
C GLY A 252 -11.50 -1.39 -21.28
N ARG A 253 -11.06 -2.13 -22.30
CA ARG A 253 -11.18 -3.60 -22.38
C ARG A 253 -9.82 -4.24 -22.64
N ILE A 254 -9.64 -5.44 -22.11
CA ILE A 254 -8.49 -6.30 -22.41
C ILE A 254 -8.98 -7.47 -23.23
N GLY A 255 -8.31 -7.73 -24.35
CA GLY A 255 -8.70 -8.79 -25.27
C GLY A 255 -10.04 -8.52 -25.95
N GLU A 256 -10.66 -9.60 -26.44
CA GLU A 256 -11.97 -9.57 -27.09
C GLU A 256 -12.77 -10.80 -26.63
N PRO A 257 -14.01 -10.64 -26.15
CA PRO A 257 -14.86 -11.78 -25.84
C PRO A 257 -14.99 -12.74 -27.01
N TYR A 258 -14.81 -14.04 -26.71
CA TYR A 258 -14.98 -15.08 -27.70
C TYR A 258 -16.45 -15.13 -28.18
N ALA A 259 -16.64 -15.39 -29.46
CA ALA A 259 -17.95 -15.56 -30.07
C ALA A 259 -17.88 -16.69 -31.10
N GLU A 260 -18.99 -17.40 -31.28
CA GLU A 260 -19.10 -18.44 -32.31
C GLU A 260 -18.68 -17.92 -33.68
N GLY A 261 -17.96 -18.76 -34.44
CA GLY A 261 -17.38 -18.38 -35.74
C GLY A 261 -15.97 -17.79 -35.68
N LYS A 262 -15.41 -17.55 -34.48
CA LYS A 262 -14.02 -17.07 -34.30
C LYS A 262 -12.97 -18.17 -34.13
N ALA A 263 -13.35 -19.46 -34.22
CA ALA A 263 -12.45 -20.59 -33.99
C ALA A 263 -11.17 -20.58 -34.84
N ASN A 264 -11.20 -20.01 -36.04
CA ASN A 264 -10.05 -19.92 -36.94
C ASN A 264 -9.25 -18.61 -36.80
N ARG A 265 -9.59 -17.74 -35.84
CA ARG A 265 -8.88 -16.48 -35.59
C ARG A 265 -7.87 -16.65 -34.46
N THR A 266 -6.75 -15.94 -34.59
CA THR A 266 -5.82 -15.76 -33.48
C THR A 266 -6.45 -14.84 -32.43
N PRO A 267 -6.48 -15.24 -31.15
CA PRO A 267 -6.97 -14.37 -30.09
C PRO A 267 -6.11 -13.09 -30.01
N PRO A 268 -6.70 -11.91 -29.77
CA PRO A 268 -5.93 -10.70 -29.50
C PRO A 268 -5.18 -10.78 -28.15
N CYS A 269 -5.67 -11.62 -27.24
CA CYS A 269 -5.10 -11.88 -25.94
C CYS A 269 -5.39 -13.34 -25.56
N GLY A 270 -4.38 -14.12 -25.15
CA GLY A 270 -4.58 -15.53 -24.81
C GLY A 270 -3.31 -16.37 -24.78
N VAL A 271 -3.47 -17.68 -24.76
CA VAL A 271 -2.38 -18.67 -24.64
C VAL A 271 -2.68 -19.92 -25.46
N LYS A 272 -1.65 -20.55 -26.02
CA LYS A 272 -1.73 -21.89 -26.64
C LYS A 272 -0.69 -22.79 -25.99
N TYR A 273 -1.16 -23.83 -25.32
CA TYR A 273 -0.30 -24.82 -24.69
C TYR A 273 0.18 -25.86 -25.70
N LEU A 274 1.46 -26.23 -25.60
CA LEU A 274 2.13 -27.18 -26.50
C LEU A 274 2.22 -28.58 -25.89
N ARG A 275 1.88 -28.74 -24.61
CA ARG A 275 1.84 -30.02 -23.90
C ARG A 275 0.64 -30.14 -22.97
N SER A 276 0.29 -31.39 -22.68
CA SER A 276 -0.73 -31.74 -21.69
C SER A 276 -0.26 -31.41 -20.27
N SER A 277 -1.18 -30.99 -19.41
CA SER A 277 -0.92 -30.81 -17.98
C SER A 277 -0.97 -32.14 -17.20
N GLY A 278 -1.36 -33.25 -17.85
CA GLY A 278 -1.50 -34.56 -17.21
C GLY A 278 -2.68 -34.59 -16.25
N ASP A 279 -2.48 -35.15 -15.06
CA ASP A 279 -3.47 -35.16 -13.98
C ASP A 279 -3.49 -33.85 -13.16
N ASP A 280 -2.58 -32.91 -13.48
CA ASP A 280 -2.45 -31.59 -12.85
C ASP A 280 -3.02 -30.47 -13.76
N ALA A 281 -2.86 -29.21 -13.32
CA ALA A 281 -3.19 -28.00 -14.08
C ALA A 281 -2.01 -27.04 -14.14
N TYR A 282 -1.88 -26.29 -15.25
CA TYR A 282 -0.95 -25.17 -15.30
C TYR A 282 -1.50 -23.98 -14.52
N LYS A 283 -0.63 -23.28 -13.80
CA LYS A 283 -0.97 -22.05 -13.07
C LYS A 283 -0.82 -20.86 -14.01
N LEU A 284 -1.89 -20.49 -14.69
CA LEU A 284 -1.94 -19.30 -15.52
C LEU A 284 -1.96 -18.07 -14.61
N GLN A 285 -0.94 -17.23 -14.69
CA GLN A 285 -0.89 -15.98 -13.94
C GLN A 285 -1.27 -14.81 -14.86
N ALA A 286 -2.20 -13.98 -14.38
CA ALA A 286 -2.61 -12.74 -15.02
C ALA A 286 -2.29 -11.57 -14.11
N THR A 287 -1.31 -10.75 -14.51
CA THR A 287 -0.83 -9.60 -13.72
C THR A 287 -1.13 -8.30 -14.45
N VAL A 288 -1.92 -7.43 -13.85
CA VAL A 288 -2.26 -6.12 -14.41
C VAL A 288 -1.20 -5.12 -14.00
N THR A 289 -0.77 -4.31 -14.96
CA THR A 289 -0.04 -3.07 -14.70
C THR A 289 -1.01 -1.88 -14.57
N TRP A 290 -0.81 -1.11 -13.50
CA TRP A 290 -1.55 0.09 -13.16
C TRP A 290 -0.60 1.28 -13.25
N LYS A 291 -0.91 2.23 -14.12
CA LYS A 291 -0.23 3.52 -14.17
C LYS A 291 -0.69 4.39 -13.02
N ILE A 292 0.25 4.88 -12.23
CA ILE A 292 -0.09 5.61 -11.00
C ILE A 292 0.35 7.08 -11.10
N HIS A 293 -0.60 7.96 -10.81
CA HIS A 293 -0.37 9.40 -10.80
C HIS A 293 -1.14 10.05 -9.67
N TRP A 294 -0.78 11.28 -9.32
CA TRP A 294 -1.47 12.02 -8.28
C TRP A 294 -1.61 13.50 -8.60
N THR A 295 -2.55 14.14 -7.90
CA THR A 295 -2.77 15.59 -7.87
C THR A 295 -2.92 16.02 -6.42
N GLY A 296 -2.51 17.24 -6.07
CA GLY A 296 -2.59 17.69 -4.68
C GLY A 296 -2.54 19.19 -4.52
N THR A 297 -2.65 19.61 -3.27
CA THR A 297 -2.61 21.03 -2.88
C THR A 297 -1.28 21.66 -3.31
N GLY A 298 -1.32 22.84 -3.94
CA GLY A 298 -0.11 23.55 -4.39
C GLY A 298 0.64 22.91 -5.56
N VAL A 299 0.15 21.80 -6.14
CA VAL A 299 0.84 21.07 -7.21
C VAL A 299 0.16 21.33 -8.55
N ALA A 300 0.94 21.80 -9.52
CA ALA A 300 0.46 22.04 -10.88
C ALA A 300 0.34 20.73 -11.67
N GLY A 301 -0.88 20.39 -12.08
CA GLY A 301 -1.17 19.25 -12.93
C GLY A 301 -0.94 17.89 -12.23
N GLN A 302 -0.93 16.83 -13.04
CA GLN A 302 -0.69 15.46 -12.57
C GLN A 302 0.80 15.18 -12.45
N ARG A 303 1.18 14.48 -11.39
CA ARG A 303 2.55 14.02 -11.12
C ARG A 303 2.61 12.49 -11.13
N PRO A 304 3.66 11.86 -11.68
CA PRO A 304 3.77 10.41 -11.69
C PRO A 304 4.20 9.88 -10.32
N LEU A 305 3.78 8.66 -10.01
CA LEU A 305 4.41 7.77 -9.03
C LEU A 305 4.83 6.48 -9.77
N PRO A 306 5.64 5.60 -9.16
CA PRO A 306 5.96 4.31 -9.76
C PRO A 306 4.68 3.55 -10.17
N ASP A 307 4.70 2.87 -11.31
CA ASP A 307 3.58 2.03 -11.70
C ASP A 307 3.41 0.88 -10.70
N GLY A 308 2.18 0.40 -10.55
CA GLY A 308 1.82 -0.69 -9.66
C GLY A 308 1.43 -1.95 -10.43
N THR A 309 1.56 -3.11 -9.81
CA THR A 309 1.07 -4.37 -10.36
C THR A 309 0.23 -5.12 -9.34
N PHE A 310 -0.85 -5.75 -9.81
CA PHE A 310 -1.62 -6.70 -9.03
C PHE A 310 -2.15 -7.79 -9.96
N GLY A 311 -2.18 -9.03 -9.49
CA GLY A 311 -2.53 -10.17 -10.33
C GLY A 311 -3.11 -11.32 -9.53
N GLY A 312 -3.64 -12.28 -10.28
CA GLY A 312 -4.17 -13.54 -9.76
C GLY A 312 -3.64 -14.72 -10.55
N GLU A 313 -3.87 -15.91 -10.00
CA GLU A 313 -3.59 -17.18 -10.65
C GLU A 313 -4.89 -17.94 -10.89
N GLN A 314 -4.95 -18.66 -12.00
CA GLN A 314 -6.06 -19.53 -12.37
C GLN A 314 -5.52 -20.85 -12.93
N ASP A 315 -6.19 -21.95 -12.58
CA ASP A 315 -5.82 -23.27 -13.04
C ASP A 315 -6.34 -23.52 -14.45
N VAL A 316 -5.46 -23.99 -15.34
CA VAL A 316 -5.80 -24.38 -16.71
C VAL A 316 -5.40 -25.83 -16.95
N THR A 317 -6.39 -26.69 -17.15
CA THR A 317 -6.20 -28.09 -17.52
C THR A 317 -6.04 -28.20 -19.02
N VAL A 318 -4.97 -28.86 -19.48
CA VAL A 318 -4.67 -29.03 -20.90
C VAL A 318 -4.69 -30.51 -21.26
N GLN A 319 -5.64 -30.90 -22.11
CA GLN A 319 -5.77 -32.28 -22.57
C GLN A 319 -5.11 -32.47 -23.94
N GLU A 320 -4.51 -33.64 -24.13
CA GLU A 320 -4.06 -34.09 -25.44
C GLU A 320 -5.13 -34.97 -26.09
N ILE A 321 -5.52 -34.66 -27.33
CA ILE A 321 -6.37 -35.56 -28.12
C ILE A 321 -5.48 -36.47 -28.95
N GLN A 322 -5.55 -37.77 -28.66
CA GLN A 322 -4.99 -38.81 -29.51
C GLN A 322 -6.10 -39.36 -30.42
N ALA A 323 -5.97 -39.15 -31.73
CA ALA A 323 -6.82 -39.83 -32.70
C ALA A 323 -6.25 -41.21 -33.00
N VAL A 324 -6.91 -42.28 -32.53
CA VAL A 324 -6.58 -43.64 -32.93
C VAL A 324 -7.26 -43.92 -34.27
N ASN A 325 -6.50 -43.90 -35.36
CA ASN A 325 -6.99 -44.35 -36.66
C ASN A 325 -7.03 -45.89 -36.63
N ARG A 326 -8.22 -46.48 -36.74
CA ARG A 326 -8.41 -47.93 -36.84
C ARG A 326 -8.59 -48.35 -38.29
#